data_AF-A0A6V7WMZ3-F1
#
_entry.id   AF-A0A6V7WMZ3-F1
#
_cell.length_a   1.000
_cell.length_b   1.000
_cell.length_c   1.000
_cell.angle_alpha   90.00
_cell.angle_beta   90.00
_cell.angle_gamma   90.00
#
_symmetry.space_group_name_H-M   'P 1'
#
loop_
_entity.id
_entity.type
_entity.pdbx_description
1 polymer ?
#
loop_
_entity_poly.entity_id
_entity_poly.type
_entity_poly.pdbx_seq_one_letter_code
_entity_poly.pdbx_strand_id
1 'polypeptide(L)'
;MGHEALLHGWTLGLKTIFTDHSLFGFADAGAILSNRLVLRYSLINVDRLICVSHTSKENTVLRAGVPPSNVFVIPNAIDSTLFRPPNKNNYSSSEVITIVVLSRLVYRKGIDLLVQIIPEICKLNKKVFNFKI
;
A
#
# COMPACT_ATOMS: atom_id res chain seq x y z
N MET A 1 -0.35 2.09 18.90
CA MET A 1 -0.86 3.49 18.88
C MET A 1 -2.29 3.57 18.32
N GLY A 2 -2.54 3.36 17.02
CA GLY A 2 -3.91 3.52 16.47
C GLY A 2 -4.99 2.63 17.12
N HIS A 3 -4.67 1.39 17.48
CA HIS A 3 -5.63 0.44 18.10
C HIS A 3 -5.93 0.77 19.57
N GLU A 4 -4.97 1.36 20.28
CA GLU A 4 -5.12 1.79 21.68
C GLU A 4 -6.02 3.03 21.78
N ALA A 5 -5.87 3.96 20.84
CA ALA A 5 -6.77 5.11 20.71
C ALA A 5 -8.22 4.69 20.43
N LEU A 6 -8.43 3.65 19.62
CA LEU A 6 -9.77 3.07 19.40
C LEU A 6 -10.36 2.50 20.70
N LEU A 7 -9.56 1.75 21.46
CA LEU A 7 -9.99 1.18 22.73
C LEU A 7 -10.38 2.28 23.74
N HIS A 8 -9.54 3.30 23.87
CA HIS A 8 -9.83 4.43 24.75
C HIS A 8 -11.06 5.22 24.30
N GLY A 9 -11.19 5.51 23.00
CA GLY A 9 -12.36 6.17 22.44
C GLY A 9 -13.65 5.41 22.75
N TRP A 10 -13.62 4.08 22.59
CA TRP A 10 -14.74 3.22 22.95
C TRP A 10 -15.05 3.24 24.45
N THR A 11 -14.04 3.17 25.34
CA THR A 11 -14.26 3.26 26.80
C THR A 11 -14.84 4.61 27.25
N LEU A 12 -14.61 5.66 26.47
CA LEU A 12 -15.17 7.01 26.71
C LEU A 12 -16.55 7.20 26.06
N GLY A 13 -17.11 6.18 25.41
CA GLY A 13 -18.39 6.26 24.71
C GLY A 13 -18.36 7.11 23.43
N LEU A 14 -17.18 7.36 22.87
CA LEU A 14 -17.01 8.13 21.65
C LEU A 14 -17.17 7.23 20.43
N LYS A 15 -17.75 7.79 19.36
CA LYS A 15 -17.83 7.10 18.07
C LYS A 15 -16.45 7.02 17.42
N THR A 16 -16.02 5.83 17.04
CA THR A 16 -14.70 5.59 16.47
C THR A 16 -14.78 5.11 15.02
N ILE A 17 -13.81 5.57 14.21
CA ILE A 17 -13.67 5.15 12.82
C ILE A 17 -12.24 4.67 12.61
N PHE A 18 -12.09 3.48 12.02
CA PHE A 18 -10.78 2.94 11.66
C PHE A 18 -10.58 2.98 10.14
N THR A 19 -9.41 3.47 9.71
CA THR A 19 -9.02 3.52 8.30
C THR A 19 -7.94 2.49 8.02
N ASP A 20 -8.26 1.46 7.23
CA ASP A 20 -7.34 0.41 6.83
C ASP A 20 -6.71 0.71 5.46
N HIS A 21 -5.38 0.90 5.50
CA HIS A 21 -4.55 1.19 4.33
C HIS A 21 -3.57 0.07 4.01
N SER A 22 -3.54 -1.04 4.77
CA SER A 22 -2.49 -2.05 4.65
C SER A 22 -3.03 -3.46 4.63
N LEU A 23 -2.62 -4.22 3.62
CA LEU A 23 -2.72 -5.68 3.65
C LEU A 23 -1.64 -6.20 4.63
N PHE A 24 -2.04 -6.60 5.84
CA PHE A 24 -1.12 -7.32 6.73
C PHE A 24 -0.67 -8.61 6.04
N GLY A 25 0.65 -8.82 5.96
CA GLY A 25 1.25 -10.01 5.37
C GLY A 25 0.80 -11.30 6.07
N PHE A 26 0.77 -12.41 5.33
CA PHE A 26 0.26 -13.70 5.80
C PHE A 26 1.33 -14.61 6.45
N ALA A 27 2.61 -14.23 6.38
CA ALA A 27 3.71 -15.20 6.44
C ALA A 27 4.49 -15.25 7.77
N ASP A 28 4.13 -14.47 8.79
CA ASP A 28 4.89 -14.43 10.04
C ASP A 28 4.01 -14.78 11.25
N ALA A 29 4.54 -15.52 12.23
CA ALA A 29 3.77 -15.96 13.40
C ALA A 29 3.25 -14.75 14.21
N GLY A 30 4.03 -13.66 14.24
CA GLY A 30 3.59 -12.37 14.77
C GLY A 30 2.46 -11.73 13.96
N ALA A 31 2.43 -11.94 12.65
CA ALA A 31 1.34 -11.48 11.79
C ALA A 31 0.06 -12.30 11.98
N ILE A 32 0.16 -13.61 12.24
CA ILE A 32 -0.99 -14.46 12.58
C ILE A 32 -1.58 -14.04 13.93
N LEU A 33 -0.73 -13.83 14.94
CA LEU A 33 -1.17 -13.37 16.27
C LEU A 33 -1.80 -11.98 16.19
N SER A 34 -1.18 -11.05 15.45
CA SER A 34 -1.72 -9.70 15.23
C SER A 34 -3.04 -9.74 14.45
N ASN A 35 -3.14 -10.58 13.42
CA ASN A 35 -4.36 -10.71 12.62
C ASN A 35 -5.51 -11.36 13.41
N ARG A 36 -5.23 -12.32 14.30
CA ARG A 36 -6.27 -12.99 15.09
C ARG A 36 -6.69 -12.23 16.33
N LEU A 37 -5.75 -11.73 17.13
CA LEU A 37 -6.05 -11.10 18.41
C LEU A 37 -6.25 -9.59 18.26
N VAL A 38 -5.29 -8.90 17.64
CA VAL A 38 -5.32 -7.43 17.61
C VAL A 38 -6.43 -6.93 16.69
N LEU A 39 -6.57 -7.48 15.48
CA LEU A 39 -7.63 -7.05 14.56
C LEU A 39 -9.02 -7.41 15.07
N ARG A 40 -9.26 -8.65 15.52
CA ARG A 40 -10.61 -9.03 15.99
C ARG A 40 -11.02 -8.29 17.25
N TYR A 41 -10.13 -8.17 18.23
CA TYR A 41 -10.47 -7.53 19.50
C TYR A 41 -10.56 -6.00 19.39
N SER A 42 -9.74 -5.38 18.53
CA SER A 42 -9.77 -3.92 18.40
C SER A 42 -10.84 -3.44 17.42
N LEU A 43 -11.10 -4.20 16.35
CA LEU A 43 -12.05 -3.78 15.31
C LEU A 43 -13.51 -4.16 15.61
N ILE A 44 -13.76 -5.07 16.56
CA ILE A 44 -15.14 -5.37 17.00
C ILE A 44 -15.81 -4.18 17.70
N ASN A 45 -15.01 -3.33 18.34
CA ASN A 45 -15.49 -2.16 19.10
C ASN A 45 -15.59 -0.88 18.24
N VAL A 46 -15.33 -0.98 16.94
CA VAL A 46 -15.33 0.17 16.03
C VAL A 46 -16.71 0.33 15.40
N ASP A 47 -17.24 1.56 15.38
CA ASP A 47 -18.56 1.85 14.79
C ASP A 47 -18.55 1.70 13.26
N ARG A 48 -17.52 2.25 12.59
CA ARG A 48 -17.36 2.15 11.14
C ARG A 48 -15.91 1.97 10.72
N LEU A 49 -15.71 1.25 9.63
CA LEU A 49 -14.39 0.99 9.05
C LEU A 49 -14.32 1.51 7.62
N ILE A 50 -13.20 2.10 7.24
CA ILE A 50 -12.94 2.61 5.90
C ILE A 50 -11.76 1.86 5.31
N CYS A 51 -11.93 1.26 4.14
CA CYS A 51 -10.87 0.61 3.39
C CYS A 51 -10.55 1.39 2.11
N VAL A 52 -9.28 1.38 1.70
CA VAL A 52 -8.84 2.07 0.46
C VAL A 52 -9.20 1.36 -0.84
N SER A 53 -9.65 0.11 -0.77
CA SER A 53 -10.03 -0.68 -1.94
C SER A 53 -11.05 -1.75 -1.57
N HIS A 54 -11.78 -2.28 -2.58
CA HIS A 54 -12.68 -3.41 -2.38
C HIS A 54 -11.93 -4.66 -1.90
N THR A 55 -10.74 -4.91 -2.44
CA THR A 55 -9.87 -6.02 -2.02
C THR A 55 -9.44 -5.89 -0.56
N SER A 56 -9.12 -4.66 -0.11
CA SER A 56 -8.84 -4.40 1.31
C SER A 56 -10.10 -4.66 2.14
N LYS A 57 -11.28 -4.18 1.73
CA LYS A 57 -12.55 -4.44 2.43
C LYS A 57 -12.82 -5.93 2.62
N GLU A 58 -12.67 -6.74 1.58
CA GLU A 58 -12.86 -8.19 1.66
C GLU A 58 -11.88 -8.83 2.65
N ASN A 59 -10.60 -8.48 2.58
CA ASN A 59 -9.59 -8.99 3.52
C ASN A 59 -9.91 -8.60 4.96
N THR A 60 -10.29 -7.34 5.21
CA THR A 60 -10.58 -6.84 6.56
C THR A 60 -11.84 -7.46 7.13
N VAL A 61 -12.91 -7.59 6.33
CA VAL A 61 -14.15 -8.29 6.73
C VAL A 61 -13.86 -9.74 7.11
N LEU A 62 -13.11 -10.47 6.28
CA LEU A 62 -12.78 -11.88 6.54
C LEU A 62 -11.89 -12.06 7.77
N ARG A 63 -10.92 -11.16 8.00
CA ARG A 63 -9.96 -11.28 9.11
C ARG A 63 -10.55 -10.82 10.44
N ALA A 64 -11.20 -9.66 10.45
CA ALA A 64 -11.76 -9.05 11.65
C ALA A 64 -13.12 -9.62 12.04
N GLY A 65 -13.83 -10.28 11.13
CA GLY A 65 -15.17 -10.82 11.39
C GLY A 65 -16.23 -9.73 11.57
N VAL A 66 -15.98 -8.53 11.03
CA VAL A 66 -16.90 -7.39 11.10
C VAL A 66 -17.97 -7.49 10.00
N PRO A 67 -19.21 -7.03 10.26
CA PRO A 67 -20.26 -7.08 9.25
C PRO A 67 -19.93 -6.17 8.05
N PRO A 68 -20.11 -6.63 6.80
CA PRO A 68 -19.81 -5.84 5.60
C PRO A 68 -20.55 -4.51 5.50
N SER A 69 -21.68 -4.38 6.20
CA SER A 69 -22.50 -3.16 6.30
C SER A 69 -21.78 -2.02 7.03
N ASN A 70 -20.83 -2.35 7.92
CA ASN A 70 -20.08 -1.38 8.72
C ASN A 70 -18.77 -0.96 8.04
N VAL A 71 -18.43 -1.57 6.90
CA VAL A 71 -17.20 -1.32 6.16
C VAL A 71 -17.47 -0.57 4.87
N PHE A 72 -16.87 0.60 4.72
CA PHE A 72 -16.99 1.48 3.56
C PHE A 72 -15.68 1.47 2.77
N VAL A 73 -15.77 1.70 1.47
CA VAL A 73 -14.59 1.84 0.61
C VAL A 73 -14.48 3.29 0.20
N ILE A 74 -13.37 3.94 0.57
CA ILE A 74 -13.02 5.27 0.10
C ILE A 74 -11.63 5.14 -0.52
N PRO A 75 -11.51 5.18 -1.85
CA PRO A 75 -10.23 5.05 -2.51
C PRO A 75 -9.30 6.21 -2.10
N ASN A 76 -8.00 5.93 -2.07
CA ASN A 76 -7.02 7.00 -1.91
C ASN A 76 -7.24 8.04 -3.01
N ALA A 77 -7.34 9.32 -2.62
CA ALA A 77 -7.51 10.41 -3.56
C ALA A 77 -6.32 10.45 -4.53
N ILE A 78 -6.57 10.09 -5.79
CA ILE A 78 -5.62 10.26 -6.89
C ILE A 78 -6.16 11.34 -7.83
N ASP A 79 -5.31 12.28 -8.22
CA ASP A 79 -5.69 13.29 -9.20
C ASP A 79 -5.67 12.68 -10.60
N SER A 80 -6.85 12.27 -11.08
CA SER A 80 -7.02 11.69 -12.41
C SER A 80 -6.70 12.66 -13.56
N THR A 81 -6.50 13.95 -13.29
CA THR A 81 -6.04 14.92 -14.30
C THR A 81 -4.53 14.84 -14.52
N LEU A 82 -3.76 14.54 -13.46
CA LEU A 82 -2.31 14.39 -13.50
C LEU A 82 -1.88 12.99 -13.96
N PHE A 83 -2.68 11.97 -13.67
CA PHE A 83 -2.34 10.56 -13.96
C PHE A 83 -3.15 9.99 -15.14
N ARG A 84 -3.14 10.67 -16.28
CA ARG A 84 -3.73 10.14 -17.52
C ARG A 84 -2.68 9.36 -18.31
N PRO A 85 -2.99 8.14 -18.79
CA PRO A 85 -2.09 7.46 -19.69
C PRO A 85 -1.89 8.33 -20.94
N PRO A 86 -0.64 8.51 -21.41
CA PRO A 86 -0.40 9.28 -22.62
C PRO A 86 -1.09 8.61 -23.81
N ASN A 87 -1.56 9.43 -24.77
CA ASN A 87 -2.14 8.92 -26.01
C ASN A 87 -1.18 7.92 -26.66
N LYS A 88 -1.68 6.81 -27.22
CA LYS A 88 -0.83 5.77 -27.83
C LYS A 88 0.11 6.31 -28.92
N ASN A 89 -0.23 7.44 -29.53
CA ASN A 89 0.58 8.13 -30.54
C ASN A 89 1.78 8.90 -29.94
N ASN A 90 1.80 9.13 -28.62
CA ASN A 90 2.92 9.77 -27.90
C ASN A 90 3.96 8.76 -27.40
N TYR A 91 3.71 7.44 -27.54
CA TYR A 91 4.79 6.46 -27.50
C TYR A 91 5.56 6.59 -28.82
N SER A 92 6.27 7.70 -28.98
CA SER A 92 7.30 7.81 -30.00
C SER A 92 8.18 6.57 -29.86
N SER A 93 8.46 5.88 -30.96
CA SER A 93 9.49 4.84 -31.05
C SER A 93 10.87 5.47 -30.80
N SER A 94 11.08 6.02 -29.60
CA SER A 94 12.37 6.48 -29.16
C SER A 94 13.30 5.27 -29.19
N GLU A 95 14.39 5.39 -29.93
CA GLU A 95 15.47 4.39 -29.98
C GLU A 95 16.14 4.17 -28.61
N VAL A 96 15.73 4.95 -27.61
CA VAL A 96 16.24 5.01 -26.25
C VAL A 96 15.29 4.29 -25.28
N ILE A 97 15.85 3.41 -24.47
CA ILE A 97 15.16 2.72 -23.38
C ILE A 97 15.29 3.57 -22.10
N THR A 98 14.16 3.88 -21.47
CA THR A 98 14.12 4.54 -20.15
C THR A 98 13.84 3.48 -19.09
N ILE A 99 14.70 3.39 -18.08
CA ILE A 99 14.51 2.51 -16.92
C ILE A 99 14.08 3.39 -15.74
N VAL A 100 12.94 3.05 -15.14
CA VAL A 100 12.39 3.76 -13.97
C VAL A 100 12.38 2.82 -12.79
N VAL A 101 12.99 3.24 -11.68
CA VAL A 101 13.07 2.46 -10.44
C VAL A 101 12.28 3.17 -9.36
N LEU A 102 11.16 2.57 -8.95
CA LEU A 102 10.32 3.10 -7.87
C LEU A 102 10.58 2.33 -6.59
N SER A 103 11.38 2.91 -5.68
CA SER A 103 11.66 2.30 -4.39
C SER A 103 11.98 3.34 -3.32
N ARG A 104 11.82 2.97 -2.04
CA ARG A 104 12.35 3.79 -0.94
C ARG A 104 13.87 3.66 -0.90
N LEU A 105 14.58 4.76 -0.71
CA LEU A 105 16.04 4.81 -0.57
C LEU A 105 16.48 4.30 0.81
N VAL A 106 16.30 3.00 1.04
CA VAL A 106 16.68 2.32 2.30
C VAL A 106 17.50 1.08 1.98
N TYR A 107 18.53 0.81 2.79
CA TYR A 107 19.48 -0.29 2.55
C TYR A 107 18.80 -1.65 2.38
N ARG A 108 17.82 -1.96 3.24
CA ARG A 108 17.02 -3.21 3.17
C ARG A 108 16.24 -3.42 1.86
N LYS A 109 16.17 -2.41 0.98
CA LYS A 109 15.57 -2.50 -0.35
C LYS A 109 16.60 -2.72 -1.46
N GLY A 110 17.88 -2.90 -1.12
CA GLY A 110 18.95 -3.21 -2.08
C GLY A 110 19.37 -2.00 -2.91
N ILE A 111 19.28 -0.79 -2.36
CA ILE A 111 19.64 0.44 -3.09
C ILE A 111 21.14 0.49 -3.41
N ASP A 112 21.95 -0.10 -2.54
CA ASP A 112 23.39 -0.33 -2.72
C ASP A 112 23.68 -1.19 -3.95
N LEU A 113 22.92 -2.27 -4.14
CA LEU A 113 23.01 -3.11 -5.34
C LEU A 113 22.58 -2.34 -6.59
N LEU A 114 21.52 -1.53 -6.48
CA LEU A 114 21.04 -0.70 -7.59
C LEU A 114 22.13 0.23 -8.12
N VAL A 115 22.84 0.92 -7.22
CA VAL A 115 23.92 1.85 -7.56
C VAL A 115 25.07 1.13 -8.29
N GLN A 116 25.38 -0.11 -7.91
CA GLN A 116 26.43 -0.91 -8.56
C GLN A 116 26.01 -1.44 -9.93
N ILE A 117 24.73 -1.77 -10.12
CA ILE A 117 24.22 -2.39 -11.35
C ILE A 117 23.95 -1.37 -12.45
N ILE A 118 23.55 -0.13 -12.12
CA ILE A 118 23.23 0.91 -13.11
C ILE A 118 24.37 1.12 -14.15
N PRO A 119 25.65 1.31 -13.75
CA PRO A 119 26.74 1.47 -14.71
C PRO A 119 26.92 0.26 -15.63
N GLU A 120 26.77 -0.95 -15.11
CA GLU A 120 26.91 -2.19 -15.88
C GLU A 120 25.80 -2.33 -16.94
N ILE A 121 24.55 -2.00 -16.58
CA ILE A 121 23.43 -2.00 -17.53
C ILE A 121 23.67 -0.97 -18.65
N CYS A 122 24.14 0.23 -18.32
CA CYS A 122 24.42 1.27 -19.31
C CYS A 122 25.58 0.90 -20.25
N LYS A 123 26.58 0.15 -19.77
CA LYS A 123 27.67 -0.38 -20.62
C LYS A 123 27.17 -1.46 -21.57
N LEU A 124 26.34 -2.39 -21.08
CA LEU A 124 25.84 -3.52 -21.86
C LEU A 124 24.89 -3.11 -22.98
N ASN A 125 24.11 -2.05 -22.77
CA ASN A 125 23.09 -1.63 -23.70
C ASN A 125 23.20 -0.15 -24.03
N LYS A 126 23.89 0.17 -25.13
CA LYS A 126 24.08 1.54 -25.63
C LYS A 126 22.78 2.27 -25.97
N LYS A 127 21.61 1.62 -25.92
CA LYS A 127 20.29 2.26 -26.09
C LYS A 127 19.68 2.74 -24.77
N VAL A 128 20.25 2.40 -23.61
CA VAL A 128 19.75 2.85 -22.30
C VAL A 128 20.42 4.18 -21.97
N PHE A 129 19.72 5.30 -22.16
CA PHE A 129 20.27 6.64 -21.88
C PHE A 129 19.60 7.36 -20.70
N ASN A 130 18.49 6.85 -20.16
CA ASN A 130 17.78 7.51 -19.06
C ASN A 130 17.42 6.54 -17.94
N PHE A 131 18.10 6.68 -16.80
CA PHE A 131 17.74 6.02 -15.55
C PHE A 131 17.07 7.05 -14.63
N LYS A 132 15.86 6.75 -14.15
CA LYS A 132 15.12 7.61 -13.22
C LYS A 132 14.87 6.83 -11.93
N ILE A 133 15.34 7.37 -10.80
CA ILE A 133 15.14 6.85 -9.45
C ILE A 133 14.11 7.73 -8.76
#